data_AF-A0A955ZQA4-F1
#
_entry.id   AF-A0A955ZQA4-F1
#
_cell.length_a   1.000
_cell.length_b   1.000
_cell.length_c   1.000
_cell.angle_alpha   90.00
_cell.angle_beta   90.00
_cell.angle_gamma   90.00
#
_symmetry.space_group_name_H-M   'P 1'
#
loop_
_entity.id
_entity.type
_entity.pdbx_description
1 polymer ?
#
loop_
_entity_poly.entity_id
_entity_poly.type
_entity_poly.pdbx_seq_one_letter_code
_entity_poly.pdbx_strand_id
1 'polypeptide(L)'
;MVTAAALSLLILVMVSNVYGGAMVAVVAARRSTLLFDPHFSLKKFYLLMGWAPLAFVVLALLVDARYLLLFVVAGVAGIVGELLVSVLWRSFFREPIWTYSYRSVLSGYTSTLNFLPWAVGALLFHETSRLLGGVGSGAPFVPMAISTVALGIGLLASFALRGYTKARAREFSKPAFFVFCLPIVTTAVALSVFASSKYALLMAAFAVVGFLTEYGYGRSMSTFFERGLWTYNHWQIDEGHTSFVTFPLWALGGLYFHFIAACLGM
;
A
#
# COMPACT_ATOMS: atom_id res chain seq x y z
N MET A 1 6.70 -28.06 -17.96
CA MET A 1 6.84 -27.39 -16.64
C MET A 1 6.38 -25.96 -16.79
N VAL A 2 5.29 -25.57 -16.12
CA VAL A 2 4.92 -24.14 -16.01
C VAL A 2 5.97 -23.51 -15.10
N THR A 3 6.69 -22.49 -15.59
CA THR A 3 7.69 -21.79 -14.77
C THR A 3 6.98 -21.06 -13.63
N ALA A 4 7.67 -20.85 -12.50
CA ALA A 4 7.10 -20.09 -11.38
C ALA A 4 6.57 -18.71 -11.83
N ALA A 5 7.25 -18.07 -12.80
CA ALA A 5 6.81 -16.82 -13.41
C ALA A 5 5.49 -16.95 -14.20
N ALA A 6 5.30 -18.06 -14.93
CA ALA A 6 4.04 -18.31 -15.64
C ALA A 6 2.88 -18.61 -14.68
N LEU A 7 3.15 -19.23 -13.52
CA LEU A 7 2.15 -19.44 -12.48
C LEU A 7 1.77 -18.11 -11.79
N SER A 8 2.72 -17.26 -11.44
CA SER A 8 2.44 -15.93 -10.86
C SER A 8 1.67 -15.04 -11.85
N LEU A 9 2.01 -15.05 -13.14
CA LEU A 9 1.28 -14.32 -14.17
C LEU A 9 -0.15 -14.86 -14.35
N LEU A 10 -0.33 -16.19 -14.32
CA LEU A 10 -1.64 -16.82 -14.38
C LEU A 10 -2.50 -16.44 -13.16
N ILE A 11 -1.93 -16.42 -11.96
CA ILE A 11 -2.60 -15.99 -10.73
C ILE A 11 -3.01 -14.52 -10.84
N LEU A 12 -2.12 -13.64 -11.31
CA LEU A 12 -2.42 -12.22 -11.49
C LEU A 12 -3.54 -12.00 -12.51
N VAL A 13 -3.51 -12.72 -13.64
CA VAL A 13 -4.56 -12.69 -14.68
C VAL A 13 -5.88 -13.26 -14.16
N MET A 14 -5.84 -14.34 -13.39
CA MET A 14 -7.04 -14.91 -12.76
C MET A 14 -7.64 -13.96 -11.74
N VAL A 15 -6.83 -13.35 -10.86
CA VAL A 15 -7.30 -12.35 -9.90
C VAL A 15 -7.88 -11.14 -10.62
N SER A 16 -7.22 -10.66 -11.68
CA SER A 16 -7.70 -9.51 -12.47
C SER A 16 -9.00 -9.81 -13.24
N ASN A 17 -9.14 -11.02 -13.80
CA ASN A 17 -10.37 -11.46 -14.48
C ASN A 17 -11.50 -11.76 -13.50
N VAL A 18 -11.19 -12.29 -12.31
CA VAL A 18 -12.16 -12.42 -11.23
C VAL A 18 -12.60 -11.02 -10.79
N TYR A 19 -11.70 -10.06 -10.65
CA TYR A 19 -12.07 -8.68 -10.34
C TYR A 19 -12.93 -8.05 -11.44
N GLY A 20 -12.54 -8.13 -12.71
CA GLY A 20 -13.30 -7.57 -13.83
C GLY A 20 -14.65 -8.25 -14.03
N GLY A 21 -14.68 -9.58 -14.05
CA GLY A 21 -15.89 -10.39 -14.21
C GLY A 21 -16.83 -10.31 -13.00
N ALA A 22 -16.30 -10.32 -11.78
CA ALA A 22 -17.10 -10.12 -10.57
C ALA A 22 -17.64 -8.70 -10.51
N MET A 23 -16.90 -7.66 -10.93
CA MET A 23 -17.44 -6.30 -10.98
C MET A 23 -18.62 -6.18 -11.94
N VAL A 24 -18.55 -6.79 -13.13
CA VAL A 24 -19.69 -6.81 -14.08
C VAL A 24 -20.87 -7.61 -13.52
N ALA A 25 -20.62 -8.79 -12.96
CA ALA A 25 -21.65 -9.63 -12.35
C ALA A 25 -22.29 -8.97 -11.12
N VAL A 26 -21.50 -8.24 -10.33
CA VAL A 26 -21.99 -7.48 -9.18
C VAL A 26 -22.82 -6.28 -9.63
N VAL A 27 -22.39 -5.52 -10.63
CA VAL A 27 -23.18 -4.40 -11.17
C VAL A 27 -24.52 -4.90 -11.71
N ALA A 28 -24.55 -6.08 -12.34
CA ALA A 28 -25.78 -6.72 -12.79
C ALA A 28 -26.66 -7.24 -11.62
N ALA A 29 -26.04 -7.85 -10.59
CA ALA A 29 -26.73 -8.39 -9.41
C ALA A 29 -27.22 -7.31 -8.43
N ARG A 30 -26.69 -6.07 -8.55
CA ARG A 30 -27.06 -4.90 -7.73
C ARG A 30 -28.54 -4.55 -7.80
N ARG A 31 -29.22 -4.96 -8.87
CA ARG A 31 -30.65 -4.67 -9.10
C ARG A 31 -31.62 -5.59 -8.36
N SER A 32 -31.17 -6.68 -7.71
CA SER A 32 -32.11 -7.72 -7.23
C SER A 32 -31.77 -8.44 -5.92
N THR A 33 -30.71 -8.09 -5.18
CA THR A 33 -30.35 -8.83 -3.95
C THR A 33 -30.06 -7.93 -2.74
N LEU A 34 -30.53 -8.37 -1.56
CA LEU A 34 -30.28 -7.76 -0.23
C LEU A 34 -28.80 -7.56 0.10
N LEU A 35 -27.88 -8.26 -0.59
CA LEU A 35 -26.44 -8.09 -0.48
C LEU A 35 -25.95 -6.71 -0.98
N PHE A 36 -26.73 -6.02 -1.80
CA PHE A 36 -26.40 -4.71 -2.35
C PHE A 36 -27.19 -3.55 -1.73
N ASP A 37 -27.75 -3.75 -0.54
CA ASP A 37 -28.17 -2.64 0.32
C ASP A 37 -26.99 -1.64 0.48
N PRO A 38 -27.17 -0.36 0.14
CA PRO A 38 -26.11 0.64 0.21
C PRO A 38 -25.59 0.89 1.63
N HIS A 39 -26.31 0.47 2.67
CA HIS A 39 -25.84 0.65 4.04
C HIS A 39 -24.59 -0.20 4.34
N PHE A 40 -23.53 0.48 4.76
CA PHE A 40 -22.31 -0.17 5.21
C PHE A 40 -22.57 -1.02 6.45
N SER A 41 -22.13 -2.28 6.43
CA SER A 41 -22.03 -3.13 7.60
C SER A 41 -20.73 -3.93 7.58
N LEU A 42 -20.16 -4.19 8.76
CA LEU A 42 -18.94 -4.99 8.89
C LEU A 42 -19.11 -6.39 8.30
N LYS A 43 -20.28 -7.01 8.52
CA LYS A 43 -20.58 -8.34 7.98
C LYS A 43 -20.49 -8.35 6.45
N LYS A 44 -21.10 -7.35 5.79
CA LYS A 44 -21.04 -7.21 4.33
C LYS A 44 -19.62 -6.93 3.85
N PHE A 45 -18.89 -6.05 4.55
CA PHE A 45 -17.48 -5.79 4.26
C PHE A 45 -16.63 -7.06 4.28
N TYR A 46 -16.66 -7.83 5.36
CA TYR A 46 -15.87 -9.06 5.46
C TYR A 46 -16.35 -10.17 4.52
N LEU A 47 -17.64 -10.22 4.18
CA LEU A 47 -18.14 -11.16 3.18
C LEU A 47 -17.60 -10.82 1.78
N LEU A 48 -17.65 -9.55 1.39
CA LEU A 48 -17.13 -9.09 0.10
C LEU A 48 -15.61 -9.14 0.02
N MET A 49 -14.93 -8.95 1.16
CA MET A 49 -13.47 -9.03 1.26
C MET A 49 -12.95 -10.42 1.63
N GLY A 50 -13.84 -11.40 1.79
CA GLY A 50 -13.49 -12.75 2.25
C GLY A 50 -12.60 -13.52 1.28
N TRP A 51 -12.56 -13.11 0.01
CA TRP A 51 -11.63 -13.67 -0.98
C TRP A 51 -10.16 -13.43 -0.60
N ALA A 52 -9.85 -12.32 0.08
CA ALA A 52 -8.48 -11.98 0.46
C ALA A 52 -7.88 -13.02 1.43
N PRO A 53 -8.44 -13.27 2.64
CA PRO A 53 -7.93 -14.31 3.52
C PRO A 53 -7.99 -15.71 2.86
N LEU A 54 -9.00 -15.99 2.04
CA LEU A 54 -9.07 -17.25 1.30
C LEU A 54 -7.88 -17.43 0.34
N ALA A 55 -7.47 -16.39 -0.38
CA ALA A 55 -6.31 -16.44 -1.27
C ALA A 55 -5.02 -16.78 -0.50
N PHE A 56 -4.84 -16.21 0.68
CA PHE A 56 -3.69 -16.53 1.55
C PHE A 56 -3.74 -17.96 2.09
N VAL A 57 -4.91 -18.47 2.47
CA VAL A 57 -5.08 -19.88 2.87
C VAL A 57 -4.72 -20.81 1.71
N VAL A 58 -5.20 -20.53 0.50
CA VAL A 58 -4.90 -21.33 -0.69
C VAL A 58 -3.40 -21.30 -1.00
N LEU A 59 -2.76 -20.13 -1.00
CA LEU A 59 -1.30 -20.01 -1.19
C LEU A 59 -0.51 -20.73 -0.10
N ALA A 60 -1.00 -20.72 1.14
CA ALA A 60 -0.34 -21.42 2.23
C ALA A 60 -0.44 -22.94 2.11
N LEU A 61 -1.56 -23.46 1.62
CA LEU A 61 -1.76 -24.89 1.39
C LEU A 61 -1.01 -25.38 0.14
N LEU A 62 -0.88 -24.55 -0.89
CA LEU A 62 -0.33 -24.95 -2.19
C LEU A 62 1.14 -24.56 -2.40
N VAL A 63 1.65 -23.55 -1.70
CA VAL A 63 2.98 -22.98 -1.93
C VAL A 63 3.83 -23.02 -0.66
N ASP A 64 3.50 -22.22 0.36
CA ASP A 64 4.27 -22.15 1.61
C ASP A 64 3.42 -21.55 2.76
N ALA A 65 3.40 -22.20 3.93
CA ALA A 65 2.67 -21.74 5.12
C ALA A 65 3.02 -20.30 5.54
N ARG A 66 4.20 -19.78 5.17
CA ARG A 66 4.63 -18.39 5.40
C ARG A 66 3.69 -17.35 4.79
N TYR A 67 2.89 -17.68 3.78
CA TYR A 67 1.88 -16.77 3.26
C TYR A 67 0.84 -16.39 4.34
N LEU A 68 0.47 -17.29 5.27
CA LEU A 68 -0.40 -16.93 6.40
C LEU A 68 0.32 -16.00 7.38
N LEU A 69 1.61 -16.22 7.62
CA LEU A 69 2.40 -15.34 8.46
C LEU A 69 2.54 -13.94 7.84
N LEU A 70 2.80 -13.88 6.53
CA LEU A 70 2.82 -12.64 5.76
C LEU A 70 1.48 -11.92 5.85
N PHE A 71 0.34 -12.62 5.71
CA PHE A 71 -0.99 -12.02 5.85
C PHE A 71 -1.16 -11.28 7.18
N VAL A 72 -0.82 -11.94 8.29
CA VAL A 72 -0.96 -11.37 9.63
C VAL A 72 0.02 -10.23 9.87
N VAL A 73 1.31 -10.47 9.61
CA VAL A 73 2.37 -9.49 9.86
C VAL A 73 2.18 -8.26 8.99
N ALA A 74 1.89 -8.44 7.70
CA ALA A 74 1.70 -7.32 6.79
C ALA A 74 0.43 -6.52 7.09
N GLY A 75 -0.69 -7.17 7.43
CA GLY A 75 -1.91 -6.47 7.81
C GLY A 75 -1.72 -5.57 9.04
N VAL A 76 -1.01 -6.06 10.06
CA VAL A 76 -0.66 -5.26 11.24
C VAL A 76 0.35 -4.17 10.89
N ALA A 77 1.43 -4.52 10.21
CA ALA A 77 2.52 -3.61 9.87
C ALA A 77 2.04 -2.47 8.95
N GLY A 78 1.08 -2.73 8.06
CA GLY A 78 0.46 -1.72 7.22
C GLY A 78 -0.33 -0.68 8.02
N ILE A 79 -1.18 -1.11 8.97
CA ILE A 79 -1.90 -0.19 9.86
C ILE A 79 -0.92 0.67 10.68
N VAL A 80 0.14 0.06 11.21
CA VAL A 80 1.18 0.79 11.96
C VAL A 80 1.93 1.76 11.05
N GLY A 81 2.32 1.35 9.85
CA GLY A 81 3.02 2.18 8.89
C GLY A 81 2.18 3.39 8.46
N GLU A 82 0.90 3.18 8.20
CA GLU A 82 -0.06 4.23 7.86
C GLU A 82 -0.23 5.27 8.99
N LEU A 83 -0.27 4.79 10.24
CA LEU A 83 -0.26 5.66 11.41
C LEU A 83 1.02 6.50 11.51
N LEU A 84 2.19 5.87 11.32
CA LEU A 84 3.49 6.56 11.35
C LEU A 84 3.58 7.62 10.25
N VAL A 85 3.14 7.30 9.03
CA VAL A 85 3.05 8.25 7.92
C VAL A 85 2.09 9.39 8.25
N SER A 86 0.94 9.12 8.86
CA SER A 86 -0.01 10.17 9.27
C SER A 86 0.58 11.11 10.33
N VAL A 87 1.32 10.57 11.30
CA VAL A 87 2.02 11.37 12.32
C VAL A 87 3.13 12.22 11.69
N LEU A 88 3.93 11.63 10.82
CA LEU A 88 4.98 12.34 10.09
C LEU A 88 4.38 13.42 9.17
N TRP A 89 3.30 13.11 8.47
CA TRP A 89 2.57 14.06 7.64
C TRP A 89 2.09 15.24 8.47
N ARG A 90 1.47 14.96 9.63
CA ARG A 90 0.98 16.01 10.52
C ARG A 90 2.12 16.90 10.97
N SER A 91 3.33 16.41 11.24
CA SER A 91 4.45 17.28 11.62
C SER A 91 4.81 18.29 10.51
N PHE A 92 4.64 17.93 9.23
CA PHE A 92 4.88 18.83 8.08
C PHE A 92 3.68 19.71 7.71
N PHE A 93 2.47 19.16 7.82
CA PHE A 93 1.24 19.75 7.26
C PHE A 93 0.11 19.79 8.29
N ARG A 94 -0.64 20.89 8.30
CA ARG A 94 -1.78 21.08 9.22
C ARG A 94 -2.95 20.19 8.84
N GLU A 95 -3.27 20.09 7.55
CA GLU A 95 -4.36 19.26 7.05
C GLU A 95 -3.96 17.78 7.03
N PRO A 96 -4.88 16.84 7.31
CA PRO A 96 -4.60 15.42 7.18
C PRO A 96 -4.31 15.03 5.74
N ILE A 97 -3.53 13.97 5.51
CA ILE A 97 -3.36 13.40 4.18
C ILE A 97 -4.65 12.73 3.69
N TRP A 98 -5.28 11.95 4.57
CA TRP A 98 -6.57 11.29 4.39
C TRP A 98 -7.37 11.32 5.69
N THR A 99 -8.68 11.12 5.58
CA THR A 99 -9.60 10.99 6.72
C THR A 99 -10.45 9.74 6.55
N TYR A 100 -10.46 8.85 7.55
CA TYR A 100 -11.30 7.64 7.53
C TYR A 100 -12.70 7.88 8.08
N SER A 101 -13.70 7.36 7.34
CA SER A 101 -15.12 7.45 7.70
C SER A 101 -15.59 6.33 8.64
N TYR A 102 -14.92 5.17 8.62
CA TYR A 102 -15.37 3.98 9.35
C TYR A 102 -14.27 3.35 10.18
N ARG A 103 -14.64 2.95 11.42
CA ARG A 103 -13.74 2.27 12.38
C ARG A 103 -12.37 2.94 12.47
N SER A 104 -12.39 4.27 12.43
CA SER A 104 -11.21 5.09 12.55
C SER A 104 -10.55 4.87 13.91
N VAL A 105 -9.22 4.84 13.89
CA VAL A 105 -8.37 4.71 15.07
C VAL A 105 -7.55 5.99 15.17
N LEU A 106 -7.23 6.41 16.41
CA LEU A 106 -6.37 7.57 16.70
C LEU A 106 -6.72 8.81 15.87
N SER A 107 -7.92 9.34 16.09
CA SER A 107 -8.41 10.58 15.46
C SER A 107 -8.54 10.54 13.94
N GLY A 108 -8.72 9.35 13.34
CA GLY A 108 -8.94 9.22 11.89
C GLY A 108 -7.68 9.03 11.06
N TYR A 109 -6.53 8.75 11.68
CA TYR A 109 -5.26 8.52 10.96
C TYR A 109 -5.20 7.16 10.26
N THR A 110 -5.92 6.17 10.77
CA THR A 110 -6.03 4.86 10.12
C THR A 110 -7.36 4.19 10.45
N SER A 111 -7.65 3.06 9.82
CA SER A 111 -8.81 2.21 10.12
C SER A 111 -8.38 0.77 10.30
N THR A 112 -8.99 0.07 11.26
CA THR A 112 -8.82 -1.39 11.40
C THR A 112 -9.29 -2.15 10.16
N LEU A 113 -10.14 -1.54 9.32
CA LEU A 113 -10.57 -2.11 8.05
C LEU A 113 -9.45 -2.18 7.01
N ASN A 114 -8.36 -1.43 7.20
CA ASN A 114 -7.21 -1.45 6.29
C ASN A 114 -6.34 -2.68 6.46
N PHE A 115 -6.58 -3.51 7.48
CA PHE A 115 -5.85 -4.76 7.67
C PHE A 115 -5.85 -5.61 6.39
N LEU A 116 -7.02 -5.80 5.77
CA LEU A 116 -7.16 -6.64 4.57
C LEU A 116 -6.49 -6.01 3.34
N PRO A 117 -6.72 -4.73 3.00
CA PRO A 117 -5.97 -4.03 1.96
C PRO A 117 -4.46 -4.11 2.09
N TRP A 118 -3.94 -3.90 3.30
CA TRP A 118 -2.49 -3.94 3.53
C TRP A 118 -1.91 -5.34 3.36
N ALA A 119 -2.61 -6.37 3.84
CA ALA A 119 -2.18 -7.75 3.62
C ALA A 119 -2.16 -8.08 2.11
N VAL A 120 -3.24 -7.75 1.38
CA VAL A 120 -3.29 -7.93 -0.08
C VAL A 120 -2.18 -7.14 -0.78
N GLY A 121 -1.96 -5.88 -0.40
CA GLY A 121 -0.90 -5.04 -0.95
C GLY A 121 0.48 -5.67 -0.77
N ALA A 122 0.77 -6.24 0.40
CA ALA A 122 2.03 -6.93 0.65
C ALA A 122 2.22 -8.17 -0.23
N LEU A 123 1.16 -8.95 -0.47
CA LEU A 123 1.20 -10.06 -1.43
C LEU A 123 1.53 -9.55 -2.85
N LEU A 124 0.87 -8.47 -3.29
CA LEU A 124 1.11 -7.88 -4.60
C LEU A 124 2.54 -7.33 -4.73
N PHE A 125 3.08 -6.68 -3.70
CA PHE A 125 4.47 -6.22 -3.69
C PHE A 125 5.47 -7.37 -3.69
N HIS A 126 5.20 -8.44 -2.93
CA HIS A 126 6.02 -9.64 -2.94
C HIS A 126 6.07 -10.27 -4.34
N GLU A 127 4.93 -10.50 -4.98
CA GLU A 127 4.87 -11.06 -6.34
C GLU A 127 5.49 -10.11 -7.39
N THR A 128 5.29 -8.79 -7.24
CA THR A 128 5.97 -7.79 -8.09
C THR A 128 7.50 -7.91 -7.98
N SER A 129 8.02 -8.10 -6.76
CA SER A 129 9.45 -8.30 -6.54
C SER A 129 9.97 -9.57 -7.21
N ARG A 130 9.22 -10.68 -7.11
CA ARG A 130 9.55 -11.95 -7.77
C ARG A 130 9.57 -11.82 -9.29
N LEU A 131 8.58 -11.13 -9.88
CA LEU A 131 8.49 -10.91 -11.33
C LEU A 131 9.64 -10.07 -11.87
N LEU A 132 10.13 -9.10 -11.12
CA LEU A 132 11.30 -8.28 -11.48
C LEU A 132 12.64 -8.97 -11.18
N GLY A 133 12.60 -10.28 -10.92
CA GLY A 133 13.77 -11.12 -10.73
C GLY A 133 14.48 -10.91 -9.39
N GLY A 134 13.78 -10.33 -8.40
CA GLY A 134 14.26 -10.06 -7.05
C GLY A 134 15.53 -9.20 -6.97
N VAL A 135 15.74 -8.58 -5.81
CA VAL A 135 17.11 -8.32 -5.36
C VAL A 135 17.43 -9.55 -4.51
N GLY A 136 18.46 -10.32 -4.88
CA GLY A 136 18.61 -11.74 -4.50
C GLY A 136 18.35 -12.04 -3.02
N SER A 137 17.90 -13.27 -2.74
CA SER A 137 17.52 -13.82 -1.42
C SER A 137 18.64 -13.86 -0.36
N GLY A 138 19.72 -13.10 -0.56
CA GLY A 138 20.71 -12.84 0.48
C GLY A 138 20.08 -12.10 1.66
N ALA A 139 20.73 -12.18 2.82
CA ALA A 139 20.24 -11.58 4.06
C ALA A 139 19.78 -10.12 3.83
N PRO A 140 18.50 -9.77 4.09
CA PRO A 140 17.96 -8.45 3.80
C PRO A 140 18.57 -7.36 4.69
N PHE A 141 19.39 -7.73 5.66
CA PHE A 141 19.98 -6.85 6.67
C PHE A 141 20.77 -5.69 6.07
N VAL A 142 21.64 -5.93 5.08
CA VAL A 142 22.47 -4.86 4.51
C VAL A 142 21.60 -3.82 3.76
N PRO A 143 20.73 -4.19 2.82
CA PRO A 143 19.78 -3.25 2.22
C PRO A 143 18.87 -2.56 3.24
N MET A 144 18.37 -3.28 4.24
CA MET A 144 17.54 -2.68 5.32
C MET A 144 18.31 -1.62 6.11
N ALA A 145 19.57 -1.89 6.46
CA ALA A 145 20.42 -0.94 7.18
C ALA A 145 20.68 0.31 6.32
N ILE A 146 21.03 0.13 5.04
CA ILE A 146 21.20 1.24 4.07
C ILE A 146 19.91 2.07 4.00
N SER A 147 18.76 1.42 3.84
CA SER A 147 17.46 2.08 3.76
C SER A 147 17.14 2.86 5.04
N THR A 148 17.40 2.27 6.22
CA THR A 148 17.12 2.91 7.52
C THR A 148 17.98 4.16 7.72
N VAL A 149 19.28 4.07 7.44
CA VAL A 149 20.21 5.21 7.54
C VAL A 149 19.83 6.29 6.53
N ALA A 150 19.58 5.93 5.27
CA ALA A 150 19.20 6.87 4.22
C ALA A 150 17.88 7.58 4.53
N LEU A 151 16.86 6.84 5.00
CA LEU A 151 15.60 7.41 5.44
C LEU A 151 15.80 8.40 6.59
N GLY A 152 16.64 8.08 7.57
CA GLY A 152 16.98 8.97 8.68
C GLY A 152 17.67 10.26 8.21
N ILE A 153 18.69 10.16 7.35
CA ILE A 153 19.37 11.32 6.76
C ILE A 153 18.38 12.19 5.98
N GLY A 154 17.54 11.57 5.15
CA GLY A 154 16.54 12.28 4.37
C GLY A 154 15.50 12.97 5.24
N LEU A 155 15.05 12.35 6.34
CA LEU A 155 14.14 12.98 7.31
C LEU A 155 14.77 14.20 7.96
N LEU A 156 16.02 14.09 8.43
CA LEU A 156 16.75 15.23 9.01
C LEU A 156 16.87 16.38 8.00
N ALA A 157 17.22 16.07 6.74
CA ALA A 157 17.29 17.06 5.67
C ALA A 157 15.93 17.70 5.38
N SER A 158 14.85 16.91 5.31
CA SER A 158 13.49 17.43 5.11
C SER A 158 13.08 18.41 6.22
N PHE A 159 13.34 18.07 7.48
CA PHE A 159 13.03 18.95 8.61
C PHE A 159 13.89 20.21 8.62
N ALA A 160 15.18 20.10 8.31
CA ALA A 160 16.06 21.26 8.21
C ALA A 160 15.61 22.23 7.11
N LEU A 161 15.29 21.71 5.91
CA LEU A 161 14.78 22.50 4.79
C LEU A 161 13.41 23.12 5.10
N ARG A 162 12.52 22.37 5.76
CA ARG A 162 11.22 22.89 6.20
C ARG A 162 11.36 24.02 7.24
N GLY A 163 12.31 23.90 8.17
CA GLY A 163 12.63 24.95 9.14
C GLY A 163 13.19 26.21 8.48
N TYR A 164 14.09 26.05 7.50
CA TYR A 164 14.71 27.16 6.78
C TYR A 164 13.70 27.96 5.94
N THR A 165 12.74 27.28 5.32
CA THR A 165 11.73 27.90 4.43
C THR A 165 10.66 28.72 5.15
N LYS A 166 10.73 28.89 6.49
CA LYS A 166 9.82 29.72 7.32
C LYS A 166 8.32 29.51 7.06
N ALA A 167 7.91 28.33 6.58
CA ALA A 167 6.51 28.00 6.31
C ALA A 167 5.75 27.73 7.64
N ARG A 168 5.63 28.76 8.49
CA ARG A 168 4.94 28.68 9.80
C ARG A 168 3.48 28.25 9.68
N ALA A 169 2.87 28.43 8.50
CA ALA A 169 1.47 28.05 8.29
C ALA A 169 1.25 26.52 8.24
N ARG A 170 2.31 25.71 8.03
CA ARG A 170 2.19 24.25 7.78
C ARG A 170 1.15 23.92 6.70
N GLU A 171 0.94 24.85 5.78
CA GLU A 171 0.03 24.65 4.66
C GLU A 171 0.64 23.68 3.66
N PHE A 172 -0.23 22.95 2.98
CA PHE A 172 0.17 22.08 1.90
C PHE A 172 0.56 22.93 0.67
N SER A 173 1.70 22.61 0.08
CA SER A 173 2.12 23.15 -1.20
C SER A 173 2.97 22.13 -1.93
N LYS A 174 3.05 22.21 -3.27
CA LYS A 174 3.86 21.28 -4.07
C LYS A 174 5.33 21.24 -3.61
N PRO A 175 6.01 22.40 -3.41
CA PRO A 175 7.39 22.40 -2.94
C PRO A 175 7.55 21.75 -1.56
N ALA A 176 6.62 22.01 -0.63
CA ALA A 176 6.64 21.40 0.68
C ALA A 176 6.46 19.88 0.62
N PHE A 177 5.60 19.39 -0.27
CA PHE A 177 5.43 17.97 -0.53
C PHE A 177 6.71 17.33 -1.09
N PHE A 178 7.41 17.97 -2.03
CA PHE A 178 8.69 17.45 -2.51
C PHE A 178 9.76 17.38 -1.40
N VAL A 179 9.80 18.39 -0.51
CA VAL A 179 10.66 18.34 0.69
C VAL A 179 10.27 17.18 1.59
N PHE A 180 8.98 16.93 1.79
CA PHE A 180 8.48 15.79 2.56
C PHE A 180 8.86 14.43 1.93
N CYS A 181 8.94 14.33 0.60
CA CYS A 181 9.33 13.12 -0.12
C CYS A 181 10.85 12.85 -0.17
N LEU A 182 11.68 13.79 0.28
CA LEU A 182 13.14 13.61 0.29
C LEU A 182 13.65 12.33 0.99
N PRO A 183 13.05 11.83 2.10
CA PRO A 183 13.46 10.56 2.72
C PRO A 183 13.28 9.35 1.79
N ILE A 184 12.26 9.40 0.92
CA ILE A 184 11.95 8.33 -0.03
C ILE A 184 12.94 8.35 -1.18
N VAL A 185 13.23 9.55 -1.71
CA VAL A 185 14.22 9.73 -2.78
C VAL A 185 15.62 9.35 -2.32
N THR A 186 16.03 9.82 -1.15
CA THR A 186 17.34 9.48 -0.56
C THR A 186 17.48 7.98 -0.31
N THR A 187 16.42 7.31 0.18
CA THR A 187 16.38 5.85 0.31
C THR A 187 16.55 5.15 -1.04
N ALA A 188 15.80 5.55 -2.07
CA ALA A 188 15.88 4.95 -3.40
C ALA A 188 17.28 5.10 -4.02
N VAL A 189 17.86 6.30 -3.94
CA VAL A 189 19.22 6.58 -4.43
C VAL A 189 20.26 5.77 -3.66
N ALA A 190 20.22 5.77 -2.33
CA ALA A 190 21.18 5.04 -1.51
C ALA A 190 21.14 3.53 -1.78
N LEU A 191 19.95 2.93 -1.85
CA LEU A 191 19.82 1.51 -2.19
C LEU A 191 20.32 1.20 -3.60
N SER A 192 20.07 2.10 -4.56
CA SER A 192 20.51 1.91 -5.94
C SER A 192 22.02 1.97 -6.10
N VAL A 193 22.68 2.83 -5.32
CA VAL A 193 24.14 3.02 -5.35
C VAL A 193 24.86 1.96 -4.51
N PHE A 194 24.40 1.70 -3.29
CA PHE A 194 25.13 0.91 -2.30
C PHE A 194 24.69 -0.55 -2.19
N ALA A 195 23.54 -0.93 -2.77
CA ALA A 195 23.07 -2.33 -2.75
C ALA A 195 22.85 -2.89 -4.16
N SER A 196 21.92 -2.32 -4.93
CA SER A 196 21.64 -2.74 -6.30
C SER A 196 20.77 -1.71 -7.03
N SER A 197 21.12 -1.38 -8.27
CA SER A 197 20.31 -0.51 -9.14
C SER A 197 18.88 -1.01 -9.36
N LYS A 198 18.63 -2.31 -9.14
CA LYS A 198 17.28 -2.88 -9.16
C LYS A 198 16.33 -2.28 -8.12
N TYR A 199 16.83 -1.74 -7.00
CA TYR A 199 15.97 -1.16 -5.97
C TYR A 199 15.22 0.09 -6.45
N ALA A 200 15.82 0.94 -7.28
CA ALA A 200 15.09 2.05 -7.89
C ALA A 200 13.94 1.56 -8.77
N LEU A 201 14.19 0.56 -9.63
CA LEU A 201 13.16 -0.03 -10.48
C LEU A 201 12.05 -0.68 -9.63
N LEU A 202 12.42 -1.39 -8.57
CA LEU A 202 11.50 -2.07 -7.68
C LEU A 202 10.61 -1.07 -6.93
N MET A 203 11.18 -0.01 -6.36
CA MET A 203 10.42 1.05 -5.68
C MET A 203 9.49 1.79 -6.65
N ALA A 204 9.91 2.04 -7.89
CA ALA A 204 9.05 2.62 -8.91
C ALA A 204 7.87 1.69 -9.25
N ALA A 205 8.11 0.39 -9.39
CA ALA A 205 7.06 -0.60 -9.61
C ALA A 205 6.08 -0.66 -8.43
N PHE A 206 6.58 -0.62 -7.19
CA PHE A 206 5.75 -0.57 -6.00
C PHE A 206 4.88 0.68 -5.92
N ALA A 207 5.41 1.84 -6.31
CA ALA A 207 4.62 3.07 -6.39
C ALA A 207 3.42 2.90 -7.33
N VAL A 208 3.65 2.33 -8.52
CA VAL A 208 2.60 2.07 -9.52
C VAL A 208 1.59 1.03 -9.01
N VAL A 209 2.06 -0.12 -8.54
CA VAL A 209 1.18 -1.21 -8.07
C VAL A 209 0.35 -0.77 -6.87
N GLY A 210 0.96 -0.09 -5.90
CA GLY A 210 0.26 0.42 -4.72
C GLY A 210 -0.79 1.45 -5.10
N PHE A 211 -0.44 2.40 -5.96
CA PHE A 211 -1.37 3.42 -6.46
C PHE A 211 -2.57 2.83 -7.21
N LEU A 212 -2.34 1.86 -8.11
CA LEU A 212 -3.42 1.18 -8.84
C LEU A 212 -4.30 0.33 -7.91
N THR A 213 -3.68 -0.33 -6.92
CA THR A 213 -4.40 -1.13 -5.92
C THR A 213 -5.29 -0.25 -5.05
N GLU A 214 -4.75 0.87 -4.58
CA GLU A 214 -5.49 1.88 -3.82
C GLU A 214 -6.69 2.41 -4.61
N TYR A 215 -6.47 2.78 -5.88
CA TYR A 215 -7.55 3.22 -6.77
C TYR A 215 -8.64 2.15 -6.93
N GLY A 216 -8.25 0.93 -7.31
CA GLY A 216 -9.18 -0.19 -7.51
C GLY A 216 -9.97 -0.51 -6.25
N TYR A 217 -9.31 -0.45 -5.09
CA TYR A 217 -9.95 -0.65 -3.80
C TYR A 217 -10.92 0.47 -3.45
N GLY A 218 -10.49 1.73 -3.54
CA GLY A 218 -11.33 2.89 -3.30
C GLY A 218 -12.59 2.86 -4.17
N ARG A 219 -12.43 2.59 -5.47
CA ARG A 219 -13.55 2.51 -6.42
C ARG A 219 -14.49 1.34 -6.12
N SER A 220 -13.95 0.18 -5.78
CA SER A 220 -14.75 -0.99 -5.39
C SER A 220 -15.59 -0.69 -4.15
N MET A 221 -15.01 -0.03 -3.16
CA MET A 221 -15.71 0.34 -1.93
C MET A 221 -16.84 1.33 -2.19
N SER A 222 -16.58 2.39 -2.97
CA SER A 222 -17.61 3.34 -3.38
C SER A 222 -18.74 2.67 -4.17
N THR A 223 -18.41 1.71 -5.04
CA THR A 223 -19.39 0.97 -5.84
C THR A 223 -20.27 0.04 -4.99
N PHE A 224 -19.69 -0.68 -4.02
CA PHE A 224 -20.42 -1.68 -3.23
C PHE A 224 -21.14 -1.11 -1.99
N PHE A 225 -20.69 0.04 -1.48
CA PHE A 225 -21.17 0.65 -0.24
C PHE A 225 -21.67 2.10 -0.40
N GLU A 226 -21.69 2.64 -1.62
CA GLU A 226 -22.08 4.04 -1.95
C GLU A 226 -21.35 5.12 -1.15
N ARG A 227 -20.21 4.75 -0.53
CA ARG A 227 -19.41 5.62 0.34
C ARG A 227 -17.94 5.21 0.29
N GLY A 228 -17.07 6.21 0.28
CA GLY A 228 -15.63 6.01 0.46
C GLY A 228 -15.28 5.59 1.88
N LEU A 229 -14.35 4.64 2.03
CA LEU A 229 -13.78 4.29 3.34
C LEU A 229 -12.90 5.41 3.89
N TRP A 230 -12.27 6.16 2.99
CA TRP A 230 -11.49 7.35 3.28
C TRP A 230 -11.69 8.41 2.20
N THR A 231 -11.25 9.62 2.50
CA THR A 231 -11.14 10.72 1.54
C THR A 231 -9.75 11.35 1.66
N TYR A 232 -9.09 11.64 0.53
CA TYR A 232 -7.85 12.42 0.53
C TYR A 232 -8.15 13.91 0.59
N ASN A 233 -7.26 14.73 1.15
CA ASN A 233 -7.46 16.20 1.15
C ASN A 233 -6.68 16.93 0.05
N HIS A 234 -5.76 16.24 -0.61
CA HIS A 234 -4.85 16.85 -1.58
C HIS A 234 -4.72 16.00 -2.84
N TRP A 235 -4.69 16.66 -4.00
CA TRP A 235 -4.49 16.05 -5.33
C TRP A 235 -5.28 14.76 -5.54
N GLN A 236 -6.55 14.81 -5.16
CA GLN A 236 -7.51 13.73 -5.36
C GLN A 236 -7.63 13.37 -6.84
N ILE A 237 -7.84 12.10 -7.11
CA ILE A 237 -8.18 11.57 -8.44
C ILE A 237 -9.49 10.83 -8.32
N ASP A 238 -10.40 11.06 -9.29
CA ASP A 238 -11.72 10.43 -9.37
C ASP A 238 -12.44 10.53 -8.01
N GLU A 239 -12.83 11.74 -7.59
CA GLU A 239 -13.56 11.97 -6.32
C GLU A 239 -12.81 11.52 -5.05
N GLY A 240 -11.49 11.33 -5.13
CA GLY A 240 -10.67 10.96 -3.98
C GLY A 240 -10.58 9.46 -3.72
N HIS A 241 -10.83 8.61 -4.73
CA HIS A 241 -10.54 7.17 -4.63
C HIS A 241 -9.03 6.89 -4.52
N THR A 242 -8.19 7.78 -5.04
CA THR A 242 -6.72 7.78 -4.84
C THR A 242 -6.19 9.23 -4.87
N SER A 243 -4.89 9.41 -4.64
CA SER A 243 -4.23 10.71 -4.70
C SER A 243 -2.81 10.61 -5.26
N PHE A 244 -2.39 11.60 -6.04
CA PHE A 244 -0.98 11.69 -6.47
C PHE A 244 0.00 11.83 -5.28
N VAL A 245 -0.48 12.25 -4.10
CA VAL A 245 0.33 12.35 -2.88
C VAL A 245 0.73 10.98 -2.34
N THR A 246 -0.07 9.94 -2.57
CA THR A 246 0.23 8.58 -2.06
C THR A 246 1.25 7.84 -2.91
N PHE A 247 1.43 8.25 -4.18
CA PHE A 247 2.35 7.59 -5.11
C PHE A 247 3.77 7.36 -4.54
N PRO A 248 4.49 8.39 -4.03
CA PRO A 248 5.80 8.15 -3.41
C PRO A 248 5.71 7.35 -2.11
N LEU A 249 4.61 7.47 -1.36
CA LEU A 249 4.40 6.70 -0.13
C LEU A 249 4.30 5.20 -0.43
N TRP A 250 3.66 4.82 -1.53
CA TRP A 250 3.58 3.44 -2.00
C TRP A 250 4.94 2.86 -2.39
N ALA A 251 5.87 3.68 -2.89
CA ALA A 251 7.25 3.25 -3.14
C ALA A 251 7.94 2.79 -1.85
N LEU A 252 7.79 3.57 -0.77
CA LEU A 252 8.34 3.24 0.55
C LEU A 252 7.59 2.07 1.21
N GLY A 253 6.26 2.06 1.13
CA GLY A 253 5.43 0.99 1.67
C GLY A 253 5.74 -0.36 1.03
N GLY A 254 5.85 -0.42 -0.30
CA GLY A 254 6.25 -1.64 -0.99
C GLY A 254 7.66 -2.10 -0.64
N LEU A 255 8.63 -1.18 -0.50
CA LEU A 255 9.97 -1.52 -0.04
C LEU A 255 9.94 -2.14 1.38
N TYR A 256 9.12 -1.58 2.26
CA TYR A 256 8.96 -2.10 3.61
C TYR A 256 8.35 -3.52 3.61
N PHE A 257 7.30 -3.77 2.82
CA PHE A 257 6.74 -5.12 2.69
C PHE A 257 7.67 -6.10 2.00
N HIS A 258 8.49 -5.63 1.06
CA HIS A 258 9.55 -6.44 0.47
C HIS A 258 10.54 -6.91 1.55
N PHE A 259 10.97 -6.04 2.45
CA PHE A 259 11.83 -6.43 3.57
C PHE A 259 11.13 -7.35 4.58
N ILE A 260 9.84 -7.14 4.87
CA ILE A 260 9.06 -8.07 5.69
C ILE A 260 9.07 -9.47 5.06
N ALA A 261 8.72 -9.58 3.77
CA ALA A 261 8.71 -10.86 3.07
C ALA A 261 10.09 -11.54 3.11
N ALA A 262 11.16 -10.78 2.85
CA ALA A 262 12.52 -11.30 2.93
C ALA A 262 12.92 -11.77 4.34
N CYS A 263 12.51 -11.06 5.40
CA CYS A 263 12.72 -11.49 6.79
C CYS A 263 11.94 -12.75 7.15
N LEU A 264 10.79 -12.99 6.51
CA LEU A 264 10.05 -14.25 6.61
C LEU A 264 10.68 -15.37 5.77
N GLY A 265 11.74 -15.07 5.00
CA GLY A 265 12.41 -16.01 4.11
C GLY A 265 11.59 -16.36 2.86
N MET A 266 10.74 -15.44 2.40
CA MET A 266 9.95 -15.57 1.17
C MET A 266 10.65 -14.94 -0.03
#